data_AF-A0A1P8B1K5-F1
#
_entry.id   AF-A0A1P8B1K5-F1
#
_cell.length_a   1.000
_cell.length_b   1.000
_cell.length_c   1.000
_cell.angle_alpha   90.00
_cell.angle_beta   90.00
_cell.angle_gamma   90.00
#
_symmetry.space_group_name_H-M   'P 1'
#
loop_
_entity.id
_entity.type
_entity.pdbx_description
1 polymer ?
#
loop_
_entity_poly.entity_id
_entity_poly.type
_entity_poly.pdbx_seq_one_letter_code
_entity_poly.pdbx_strand_id
1 'polypeptide(L)'
;MMRGAAPTGVVSVMVLMILVLLKQIESASANGSSLGLPPRKFCNIYQGSWVYDKSYPLYDSKNCPFIERQFNCKSNGRPDSEYLKYRWQPSGCNLPRFNGLDFLGRIMKGKKLMFVGDSLSLNQWQSLTCLLHNAAPKANSTSTRSPSGLSVFSFPAYNSSIMFSRNAFLVDIVGAPPKRVMKLDSISSGSLWKTADVLVFNSWHWWLHTDRKQPWDAIMSGNVTVKDMDRLVAYEKAMMTWAKWIDQNIDPSKTKVFFQGQGNGRNKVAKAVA
;
A
#
# COMPACT_ATOMS: atom_id res chain seq x y z
N MET A 1 2.21 -6.62 -24.58
CA MET A 1 2.61 -5.27 -24.10
C MET A 1 2.24 -5.16 -22.62
N MET A 2 3.16 -5.53 -21.72
CA MET A 2 2.86 -5.65 -20.27
C MET A 2 2.80 -4.26 -19.61
N ARG A 3 1.63 -3.92 -19.07
CA ARG A 3 1.41 -2.73 -18.23
C ARG A 3 1.83 -3.06 -16.79
N GLY A 4 2.65 -2.19 -16.19
CA GLY A 4 2.57 -1.88 -14.76
C GLY A 4 3.37 -2.75 -13.79
N ALA A 5 4.70 -2.60 -13.77
CA ALA A 5 5.39 -2.55 -12.47
C ALA A 5 5.44 -1.08 -12.05
N ALA A 6 5.00 -0.73 -10.84
CA ALA A 6 5.27 0.61 -10.35
C ALA A 6 6.79 0.73 -10.17
N PRO A 7 7.45 1.76 -10.73
CA PRO A 7 8.89 1.92 -10.55
C PRO A 7 9.22 2.04 -9.06
N THR A 8 10.40 1.59 -8.64
CA THR A 8 10.93 1.68 -7.26
C THR A 8 10.76 3.07 -6.64
N GLY A 9 10.72 4.11 -7.47
CA GLY A 9 10.35 5.47 -7.12
C GLY A 9 8.96 5.61 -6.49
N VAL A 10 7.90 5.00 -7.05
CA VAL A 10 6.51 5.15 -6.55
C VAL A 10 6.35 4.51 -5.16
N VAL A 11 7.02 3.39 -4.91
CA VAL A 11 7.00 2.75 -3.58
C VAL A 11 7.85 3.51 -2.57
N SER A 12 9.04 3.99 -2.98
CA SER A 12 9.85 4.85 -2.11
C SER A 12 9.08 6.09 -1.68
N VAL A 13 8.28 6.67 -2.58
CA VAL A 13 7.41 7.79 -2.24
C VAL A 13 6.33 7.36 -1.26
N MET A 14 5.57 6.29 -1.51
CA MET A 14 4.54 5.82 -0.56
C MET A 14 5.10 5.47 0.83
N VAL A 15 6.29 4.87 0.91
CA VAL A 15 6.95 4.62 2.20
C VAL A 15 7.38 5.93 2.84
N LEU A 16 7.96 6.87 2.07
CA LEU A 16 8.26 8.22 2.55
C LEU A 16 7.01 9.01 2.94
N MET A 17 5.87 8.75 2.31
CA MET A 17 4.56 9.34 2.63
C MET A 17 4.07 8.82 3.97
N ILE A 18 4.10 7.49 4.17
CA ILE A 18 3.79 6.87 5.46
C ILE A 18 4.76 7.42 6.53
N LEU A 19 6.04 7.55 6.22
CA LEU A 19 7.05 8.09 7.13
C LEU A 19 6.86 9.57 7.49
N VAL A 20 6.55 10.41 6.50
CA VAL A 20 6.29 11.83 6.70
C VAL A 20 4.99 12.01 7.47
N LEU A 21 3.94 11.25 7.15
CA LEU A 21 2.66 11.30 7.86
C LEU A 21 2.79 10.78 9.30
N LEU A 22 3.51 9.68 9.53
CA LEU A 22 3.80 9.19 10.89
C LEU A 22 4.62 10.21 11.70
N LYS A 23 5.64 10.85 11.10
CA LYS A 23 6.43 11.91 11.76
C LYS A 23 5.62 13.18 12.04
N GLN A 24 4.74 13.60 11.12
CA GLN A 24 3.87 14.78 11.31
C GLN A 24 2.88 14.56 12.47
N ILE A 25 2.36 13.35 12.61
CA ILE A 25 1.42 13.00 13.69
C ILE A 25 2.12 12.86 15.05
N GLU A 26 3.34 12.29 15.11
CA GLU A 26 4.16 12.28 16.34
C GLU A 26 4.41 13.71 16.86
N SER A 27 4.65 14.68 15.96
CA SER A 27 4.80 16.09 16.34
C SER A 27 3.50 16.80 16.75
N ALA A 28 2.33 16.30 16.36
CA ALA A 28 1.04 16.86 16.77
C ALA A 28 0.62 16.40 18.18
N SER A 29 1.06 15.21 18.61
CA SER A 29 0.85 14.70 19.97
C SER A 29 1.74 15.39 21.02
N ALA A 30 2.88 15.94 20.59
CA ALA A 30 3.89 16.52 21.48
C ALA A 30 3.70 18.01 21.83
N ASN A 31 2.78 18.74 21.16
CA ASN A 31 2.63 20.19 21.35
C ASN A 31 1.33 20.58 22.05
N GLY A 32 1.18 20.14 23.31
CA GLY A 32 0.36 20.84 24.30
C GLY A 32 1.16 21.96 24.95
N SER A 33 1.57 22.99 24.20
CA SER A 33 2.16 24.24 24.73
C SER A 33 2.25 25.28 23.61
N SER A 34 1.55 26.42 23.77
CA SER A 34 1.59 27.53 22.83
C SER A 34 2.93 28.26 22.90
N LEU A 35 3.70 28.23 21.81
CA LEU A 35 4.71 29.24 21.48
C LEU A 35 4.69 29.39 19.96
N GLY A 36 4.45 30.63 19.51
CA GLY A 36 4.16 31.00 18.12
C GLY A 36 5.25 30.64 17.12
N LEU A 37 5.25 29.40 16.64
CA LEU A 37 5.85 29.05 15.36
C LEU A 37 4.92 29.53 14.24
N PRO A 38 5.46 30.15 13.17
CA PRO A 38 4.66 30.45 11.99
C PRO A 38 4.00 29.16 11.48
N PRO A 39 2.76 29.22 10.97
CA PRO A 39 2.06 28.04 10.50
C PRO A 39 2.96 27.32 9.49
N ARG A 40 3.35 26.07 9.81
CA ARG A 40 4.18 25.27 8.91
C ARG A 40 3.51 25.28 7.54
N LYS A 41 4.18 25.84 6.53
CA LYS A 41 3.69 25.80 5.15
C LYS A 41 3.33 24.35 4.83
N PHE A 42 2.04 24.10 4.60
CA PHE A 42 1.54 22.78 4.28
C PHE A 42 2.27 22.26 3.04
N CYS A 43 3.10 21.23 3.21
CA CYS A 43 3.76 20.61 2.06
C CYS A 43 2.81 19.60 1.42
N ASN A 44 2.24 19.97 0.27
CA ASN A 44 1.51 19.03 -0.55
C ASN A 44 2.49 18.08 -1.24
N ILE A 45 2.77 16.96 -0.57
CA ILE A 45 3.67 15.89 -1.01
C ILE A 45 3.20 15.16 -2.28
N TYR A 46 1.96 15.37 -2.74
CA TYR A 46 1.43 14.84 -4.00
C TYR A 46 1.64 15.75 -5.21
N GLN A 47 2.11 16.98 -5.00
CA GLN A 47 2.41 17.95 -6.05
C GLN A 47 3.92 18.15 -6.16
N GLY A 48 4.46 17.90 -7.34
CA GLY A 48 5.90 17.81 -7.56
C GLY A 48 6.23 17.28 -8.94
N SER A 49 7.48 16.85 -9.09
CA SER A 49 7.99 16.27 -10.33
C SER A 49 8.93 15.10 -10.05
N TRP A 50 9.10 14.26 -11.05
CA TRP A 50 10.17 13.28 -11.06
C TRP A 50 11.49 13.97 -11.38
N VAL A 51 12.48 13.82 -10.50
CA VAL A 51 13.82 14.35 -10.68
C VAL A 51 14.81 13.20 -10.78
N TYR A 52 15.76 13.33 -11.69
CA TYR A 52 16.84 12.36 -11.84
C TYR A 52 17.80 12.45 -10.66
N ASP A 53 18.17 11.31 -10.10
CA ASP A 53 19.07 11.15 -8.97
C ASP A 53 20.01 9.97 -9.21
N LYS A 54 21.31 10.27 -9.37
CA LYS A 54 22.36 9.27 -9.62
C LYS A 54 22.46 8.21 -8.52
N SER A 55 22.09 8.56 -7.29
CA SER A 55 22.17 7.71 -6.11
C SER A 55 21.05 6.66 -6.01
N TYR A 56 20.06 6.70 -6.89
CA TYR A 56 19.02 5.68 -7.01
C TYR A 56 19.50 4.52 -7.93
N PRO A 57 18.88 3.32 -7.88
CA PRO A 57 17.83 2.90 -6.96
C PRO A 57 18.35 2.65 -5.55
N LEU A 58 17.42 2.59 -4.58
CA LEU A 58 17.74 2.29 -3.18
C LEU A 58 18.03 0.80 -2.90
N TYR A 59 17.76 -0.08 -3.86
CA TYR A 59 18.09 -1.50 -3.84
C TYR A 59 18.18 -2.03 -5.27
N ASP A 60 18.92 -3.12 -5.49
CA ASP A 60 18.89 -3.86 -6.77
C ASP A 60 17.82 -4.97 -6.70
N SER A 61 16.85 -4.93 -7.62
CA SER A 61 15.79 -5.93 -7.70
C SER A 61 16.30 -7.34 -8.02
N LYS A 62 17.50 -7.47 -8.60
CA LYS A 62 18.13 -8.79 -8.82
C LYS A 62 18.53 -9.49 -7.53
N ASN A 63 18.87 -8.71 -6.50
CA ASN A 63 19.38 -9.23 -5.22
C ASN A 63 18.25 -9.45 -4.20
N CYS A 64 17.01 -9.15 -4.55
CA CYS A 64 15.87 -9.36 -3.65
C CYS A 64 15.20 -10.71 -3.93
N PRO A 65 15.22 -11.67 -2.99
CA PRO A 65 14.70 -13.01 -3.22
C PRO A 65 13.15 -13.08 -3.20
N PHE A 66 12.48 -12.03 -2.72
CA PHE A 66 11.04 -12.05 -2.48
C PHE A 66 10.22 -11.47 -3.64
N ILE A 67 10.87 -10.83 -4.62
CA ILE A 67 10.20 -10.14 -5.73
C ILE A 67 9.69 -11.16 -6.75
N GLU A 68 8.41 -11.06 -7.10
CA GLU A 68 7.79 -11.96 -8.07
C GLU A 68 8.19 -11.60 -9.49
N ARG A 69 8.23 -12.60 -10.37
CA ARG A 69 8.73 -12.47 -11.73
C ARG A 69 8.05 -11.32 -12.48
N GLN A 70 6.74 -11.14 -12.34
CA GLN A 70 6.00 -10.07 -13.03
C GLN A 70 6.44 -8.65 -12.64
N PHE A 71 7.16 -8.48 -11.52
CA PHE A 71 7.66 -7.17 -11.07
C PHE A 71 9.18 -7.01 -11.25
N ASN A 72 9.91 -8.06 -11.65
CA ASN A 72 11.37 -8.01 -11.79
C ASN A 72 11.81 -7.73 -13.24
N CYS A 73 11.66 -6.47 -13.68
CA CYS A 73 11.99 -6.07 -15.05
C CYS A 73 13.45 -6.37 -15.44
N LYS A 74 14.41 -6.16 -14.53
CA LYS A 74 15.83 -6.44 -14.78
C LYS A 74 16.07 -7.94 -15.02
N SER A 75 15.51 -8.81 -14.19
CA SER A 75 15.64 -10.26 -14.38
C SER A 75 14.86 -10.77 -15.59
N ASN A 76 13.83 -10.05 -16.03
CA ASN A 76 13.08 -10.35 -17.25
C ASN A 76 13.75 -9.80 -18.53
N GLY A 77 14.98 -9.26 -18.45
CA GLY A 77 15.75 -8.87 -19.63
C GLY A 77 15.51 -7.44 -20.13
N ARG A 78 14.88 -6.56 -19.34
CA ARG A 78 14.79 -5.14 -19.70
C ARG A 78 16.21 -4.52 -19.77
N PRO A 79 16.62 -3.94 -20.91
CA PRO A 79 17.99 -3.50 -21.13
C PRO A 79 18.31 -2.13 -20.52
N ASP A 80 17.35 -1.21 -20.51
CA ASP A 80 17.52 0.14 -19.95
C ASP A 80 17.41 0.14 -18.42
N SER A 81 18.14 1.03 -17.75
CA SER A 81 18.14 1.16 -16.28
C SER A 81 17.83 2.58 -15.77
N GLU A 82 17.66 3.55 -16.66
CA GLU A 82 17.43 4.95 -16.31
C GLU A 82 16.11 5.17 -15.57
N TYR A 83 15.09 4.34 -15.82
CA TYR A 83 13.82 4.38 -15.10
C TYR A 83 13.97 4.17 -13.59
N LEU A 84 15.07 3.56 -13.14
CA LEU A 84 15.38 3.34 -11.73
C LEU A 84 16.03 4.56 -11.07
N LYS A 85 16.45 5.56 -11.84
CA LYS A 85 17.20 6.73 -11.38
C LYS A 85 16.32 7.93 -11.01
N TYR A 86 15.00 7.76 -10.99
CA TYR A 86 14.08 8.85 -10.69
C TYR A 86 13.55 8.77 -9.26
N ARG A 87 13.55 9.91 -8.57
CA ARG A 87 12.86 10.12 -7.31
C ARG A 87 11.81 11.22 -7.47
N TRP A 88 10.76 11.17 -6.65
CA TRP A 88 9.79 12.26 -6.60
C TRP A 88 10.31 13.40 -5.72
N GLN A 89 10.10 14.63 -6.18
CA GLN A 89 10.42 15.86 -5.45
C GLN A 89 9.15 16.70 -5.35
N PRO A 90 8.54 16.81 -4.15
CA PRO A 90 7.46 17.77 -3.95
C PRO A 90 7.93 19.20 -4.23
N SER A 91 7.06 20.02 -4.79
CA SER A 91 7.37 21.42 -5.09
C SER A 91 7.50 22.29 -3.83
N GLY A 92 6.80 21.90 -2.75
CA GLY A 92 6.73 22.69 -1.51
C GLY A 92 7.68 22.25 -0.40
N CYS A 93 8.38 21.12 -0.53
CA CYS A 93 9.34 20.64 0.46
C CYS A 93 10.26 19.54 -0.07
N ASN A 94 11.35 19.28 0.67
CA ASN A 94 12.23 18.15 0.42
C ASN A 94 11.79 16.94 1.25
N LEU A 95 11.60 15.79 0.59
CA LEU A 95 11.40 14.53 1.30
C LEU A 95 12.75 14.02 1.83
N PRO A 96 12.81 13.50 3.07
CA PRO A 96 14.01 12.85 3.55
C PRO A 96 14.32 11.61 2.70
N ARG A 97 15.60 11.24 2.60
CA ARG A 97 15.96 9.95 1.99
C ARG A 97 15.50 8.81 2.88
N PHE A 98 14.99 7.73 2.29
CA PHE A 98 14.60 6.55 3.04
C PHE A 98 15.81 5.92 3.73
N ASN A 99 15.69 5.66 5.03
CA ASN A 99 16.66 4.92 5.84
C ASN A 99 15.95 3.71 6.44
N GLY A 100 16.29 2.51 5.96
CA GLY A 100 15.62 1.27 6.37
C GLY A 100 15.93 0.86 7.82
N LEU A 101 17.10 1.21 8.36
CA LEU A 101 17.44 0.92 9.76
C LEU A 101 16.68 1.83 10.72
N ASP A 102 16.55 3.13 10.40
CA ASP A 102 15.69 4.05 11.17
C ASP A 102 14.21 3.63 11.09
N PHE A 103 13.77 3.20 9.91
CA PHE A 103 12.43 2.67 9.70
C PHE A 103 12.14 1.49 10.62
N LEU A 104 13.01 0.47 10.64
CA LEU A 104 12.84 -0.71 11.50
C LEU A 104 13.02 -0.38 12.99
N GLY A 105 14.10 0.33 13.33
CA GLY A 105 14.55 0.53 14.70
C GLY A 105 13.74 1.54 15.50
N ARG A 106 13.21 2.58 14.84
CA ARG A 106 12.47 3.65 15.53
C ARG A 106 10.99 3.64 15.18
N ILE A 107 10.66 3.47 13.91
CA ILE A 107 9.29 3.74 13.42
C ILE A 107 8.42 2.49 13.51
N MET A 108 8.95 1.34 13.11
CA MET A 108 8.26 0.05 13.07
C MET A 108 8.62 -0.88 14.22
N LYS A 109 9.46 -0.45 15.16
CA LYS A 109 9.82 -1.29 16.32
C LYS A 109 8.57 -1.66 17.11
N GLY A 110 8.34 -2.96 17.26
CA GLY A 110 7.16 -3.49 17.95
C GLY A 110 5.84 -3.35 17.18
N LYS A 111 5.85 -2.98 15.89
CA LYS A 111 4.65 -2.68 15.11
C LYS A 111 4.46 -3.60 13.90
N LYS A 112 3.22 -3.69 13.44
CA LYS A 112 2.78 -4.41 12.26
C LYS A 112 2.20 -3.43 11.23
N LEU A 113 2.79 -3.41 10.03
CA LEU A 113 2.25 -2.69 8.88
C LEU A 113 1.59 -3.69 7.94
N MET A 114 0.36 -3.43 7.50
CA MET A 114 -0.37 -4.28 6.59
C MET A 114 -0.86 -3.52 5.36
N PHE A 115 -0.42 -3.96 4.18
CA PHE A 115 -1.03 -3.59 2.92
C PHE A 115 -2.27 -4.46 2.68
N VAL A 116 -3.39 -3.86 2.32
CA VAL A 116 -4.63 -4.56 2.01
C VAL A 116 -5.14 -4.10 0.66
N GLY A 117 -5.28 -5.02 -0.28
CA GLY A 117 -5.76 -4.62 -1.60
C GLY A 117 -5.45 -5.57 -2.72
N ASP A 118 -5.30 -4.99 -3.90
CA ASP A 118 -5.02 -5.69 -5.13
C ASP A 118 -3.51 -5.89 -5.43
N SER A 119 -3.18 -6.20 -6.68
CA SER A 119 -1.81 -6.40 -7.14
C SER A 119 -0.88 -5.20 -6.94
N LEU A 120 -1.41 -3.98 -6.83
CA LEU A 120 -0.61 -2.79 -6.51
C LEU A 120 -0.13 -2.81 -5.05
N SER A 121 -1.00 -3.22 -4.13
CA SER A 121 -0.63 -3.44 -2.72
C SER A 121 0.44 -4.54 -2.58
N LEU A 122 0.32 -5.63 -3.34
CA LEU A 122 1.35 -6.67 -3.38
C LEU A 122 2.69 -6.11 -3.89
N ASN A 123 2.65 -5.32 -4.97
CA ASN A 123 3.86 -4.71 -5.53
C ASN A 123 4.55 -3.76 -4.55
N GLN A 124 3.79 -2.98 -3.79
CA GLN A 124 4.30 -2.11 -2.74
C GLN A 124 4.89 -2.89 -1.57
N TRP A 125 4.18 -3.92 -1.10
CA TRP A 125 4.67 -4.80 -0.07
C TRP A 125 6.03 -5.40 -0.47
N GLN A 126 6.16 -5.97 -1.67
CA GLN A 126 7.43 -6.55 -2.14
C GLN A 126 8.55 -5.51 -2.26
N SER A 127 8.25 -4.30 -2.70
CA SER A 127 9.27 -3.28 -2.81
C SER A 127 9.74 -2.77 -1.43
N LEU A 128 8.84 -2.65 -0.44
CA LEU A 128 9.24 -2.34 0.93
C LEU A 128 10.04 -3.48 1.56
N THR A 129 9.66 -4.75 1.37
CA THR A 129 10.45 -5.88 1.90
C THR A 129 11.85 -5.93 1.30
N CYS A 130 12.00 -5.65 -0.01
CA CYS A 130 13.32 -5.54 -0.65
C CYS A 130 14.15 -4.37 -0.10
N LEU A 131 13.54 -3.19 0.12
CA LEU A 131 14.21 -2.03 0.72
C LEU A 131 14.77 -2.38 2.10
N LEU A 132 13.97 -3.05 2.93
CA LEU A 132 14.35 -3.42 4.29
C LEU A 132 15.39 -4.54 4.33
N HIS A 133 15.24 -5.56 3.48
CA HIS A 133 16.22 -6.63 3.34
C HIS A 133 17.59 -6.08 2.89
N ASN A 134 17.60 -5.15 1.95
CA ASN A 134 18.83 -4.49 1.51
C ASN A 134 19.45 -3.58 2.60
N ALA A 135 18.62 -2.93 3.42
CA ALA A 135 19.09 -2.06 4.49
C ALA A 135 19.64 -2.83 5.71
N ALA A 136 19.16 -4.05 5.95
CA ALA A 136 19.53 -4.88 7.09
C ALA A 136 19.93 -6.32 6.66
N PRO A 137 20.97 -6.49 5.81
CA PRO A 137 21.29 -7.79 5.20
C PRO A 137 21.76 -8.86 6.20
N LYS A 138 22.23 -8.43 7.38
CA LYS A 138 22.67 -9.33 8.47
C LYS A 138 21.56 -9.64 9.48
N ALA A 139 20.42 -8.94 9.41
CA ALA A 139 19.31 -9.20 10.31
C ALA A 139 18.57 -10.47 9.86
N ASN A 140 18.27 -11.35 10.82
CA ASN A 140 17.41 -12.49 10.53
C ASN A 140 16.02 -11.97 10.10
N SER A 141 15.54 -12.43 8.94
CA SER A 141 14.23 -12.06 8.40
C SER A 141 13.54 -13.31 7.87
N THR A 142 12.24 -13.43 8.13
CA THR A 142 11.42 -14.53 7.60
C THR A 142 10.36 -14.01 6.66
N SER A 143 10.06 -14.77 5.61
CA SER A 143 8.99 -14.46 4.64
C SER A 143 8.09 -15.68 4.50
N THR A 144 6.80 -15.51 4.77
CA THR A 144 5.78 -16.56 4.59
C THR A 144 4.66 -16.07 3.69
N ARG A 145 4.06 -17.01 2.95
CA ARG A 145 2.88 -16.79 2.11
C ARG A 145 1.88 -17.91 2.37
N SER A 146 0.64 -17.55 2.71
CA SER A 146 -0.44 -18.50 2.94
C SER A 146 -1.33 -18.64 1.70
N PRO A 147 -1.98 -19.80 1.50
CA PRO A 147 -3.03 -19.97 0.49
C PRO A 147 -4.23 -19.02 0.69
N SER A 148 -4.46 -18.56 1.92
CA SER A 148 -5.51 -17.57 2.25
C SER A 148 -5.21 -16.16 1.73
N GLY A 149 -4.08 -15.94 1.06
CA GLY A 149 -3.72 -14.64 0.49
C GLY A 149 -3.05 -13.70 1.49
N LEU A 150 -2.59 -14.19 2.64
CA LEU A 150 -1.78 -13.44 3.60
C LEU A 150 -0.29 -13.71 3.35
N SER A 151 0.49 -12.64 3.17
CA SER A 151 1.94 -12.69 3.14
C SER A 151 2.51 -11.92 4.33
N VAL A 152 3.51 -12.48 5.01
CA VAL A 152 4.13 -11.86 6.19
C VAL A 152 5.64 -11.86 6.02
N PHE A 153 6.24 -10.68 6.13
CA PHE A 153 7.68 -10.50 6.20
C PHE A 153 8.05 -9.93 7.57
N SER A 154 8.85 -10.63 8.36
CA SER A 154 9.13 -10.25 9.75
C SER A 154 10.61 -10.11 10.03
N PHE A 155 10.93 -9.18 10.93
CA PHE A 155 12.26 -9.04 11.52
C PHE A 155 12.16 -9.23 13.04
N PRO A 156 12.51 -10.42 13.56
CA PRO A 156 12.42 -10.72 15.00
C PRO A 156 13.22 -9.73 15.87
N ALA A 157 14.40 -9.31 15.43
CA ALA A 157 15.24 -8.35 16.17
C ALA A 157 14.57 -6.99 16.43
N TYR A 158 13.58 -6.61 15.62
CA TYR A 158 12.82 -5.36 15.76
C TYR A 158 11.40 -5.59 16.28
N ASN A 159 11.00 -6.85 16.49
CA ASN A 159 9.61 -7.24 16.73
C ASN A 159 8.64 -6.57 15.74
N SER A 160 9.01 -6.55 14.45
CA SER A 160 8.29 -5.82 13.41
C SER A 160 7.89 -6.72 12.26
N SER A 161 6.69 -6.52 11.72
CA SER A 161 6.20 -7.28 10.56
C SER A 161 5.58 -6.37 9.50
N ILE A 162 5.87 -6.69 8.24
CA ILE A 162 5.30 -6.07 7.04
C ILE A 162 4.45 -7.12 6.36
N MET A 163 3.15 -6.88 6.26
CA MET A 163 2.13 -7.85 5.88
C MET A 163 1.42 -7.40 4.61
N PHE A 164 0.93 -8.36 3.85
CA PHE A 164 0.03 -8.13 2.72
C PHE A 164 -1.18 -9.06 2.83
N SER A 165 -2.38 -8.49 2.85
CA SER A 165 -3.65 -9.20 2.79
C SER A 165 -4.28 -8.96 1.42
N ARG A 166 -4.37 -10.02 0.60
CA ARG A 166 -5.03 -9.94 -0.70
C ARG A 166 -6.53 -9.78 -0.51
N ASN A 167 -7.03 -8.59 -0.77
CA ASN A 167 -8.46 -8.31 -0.87
C ASN A 167 -8.68 -7.17 -1.87
N ALA A 168 -8.82 -7.51 -3.15
CA ALA A 168 -8.82 -6.52 -4.23
C ALA A 168 -10.03 -5.56 -4.21
N PHE A 169 -11.14 -5.98 -3.59
CA PHE A 169 -12.41 -5.26 -3.58
C PHE A 169 -12.77 -4.70 -2.20
N LEU A 170 -12.02 -5.05 -1.17
CA LEU A 170 -12.24 -4.72 0.25
C LEU A 170 -13.56 -5.24 0.84
N VAL A 171 -14.35 -5.94 0.04
CA VAL A 171 -15.60 -6.60 0.41
C VAL A 171 -15.54 -8.08 0.03
N ASP A 172 -16.48 -8.85 0.57
CA ASP A 172 -16.48 -10.30 0.40
C ASP A 172 -16.93 -10.74 -1.00
N ILE A 173 -16.23 -11.72 -1.56
CA ILE A 173 -16.72 -12.56 -2.66
C ILE A 173 -16.91 -13.95 -2.08
N VAL A 174 -18.15 -14.44 -2.10
CA VAL A 174 -18.51 -15.74 -1.52
C VAL A 174 -18.96 -16.71 -2.59
N GLY A 175 -18.95 -18.01 -2.26
CA GLY A 175 -19.32 -19.08 -3.18
C GLY A 175 -18.15 -19.58 -4.03
N ALA A 176 -18.45 -20.46 -4.97
CA ALA A 176 -17.49 -21.07 -5.88
C ALA A 176 -17.98 -20.93 -7.33
N PRO A 177 -17.10 -20.91 -8.35
CA PRO A 177 -17.53 -20.89 -9.74
C PRO A 177 -18.52 -22.02 -10.05
N PRO A 178 -19.61 -21.77 -10.81
CA PRO A 178 -20.00 -20.52 -11.47
C PRO A 178 -21.02 -19.66 -10.67
N LYS A 179 -21.03 -19.76 -9.34
CA LYS A 179 -21.98 -19.09 -8.43
C LYS A 179 -21.28 -18.19 -7.39
N ARG A 180 -20.26 -17.45 -7.80
CA ARG A 180 -19.57 -16.47 -6.94
C ARG A 180 -20.41 -15.19 -6.85
N VAL A 181 -20.59 -14.69 -5.63
CA VAL A 181 -21.37 -13.47 -5.37
C VAL A 181 -20.50 -12.44 -4.68
N MET A 182 -20.35 -11.26 -5.28
CA MET A 182 -19.75 -10.11 -4.62
C MET A 182 -20.78 -9.45 -3.71
N LYS A 183 -20.53 -9.45 -2.40
CA LYS A 183 -21.40 -8.84 -1.40
C LYS A 183 -20.85 -7.45 -1.05
N LEU A 184 -21.45 -6.40 -1.60
CA LEU A 184 -20.97 -5.03 -1.42
C LEU A 184 -21.08 -4.49 0.01
N ASP A 185 -21.90 -5.14 0.85
CA ASP A 185 -22.19 -4.72 2.23
C ASP A 185 -21.56 -5.66 3.28
N SER A 186 -20.55 -6.45 2.92
CA SER A 186 -19.95 -7.49 3.77
C SER A 186 -18.42 -7.44 3.78
N ILE A 187 -17.84 -7.48 4.99
CA ILE A 187 -16.37 -7.51 5.22
C ILE A 187 -16.03 -8.53 6.31
N SER A 188 -15.82 -9.78 5.91
CA SER A 188 -15.41 -10.88 6.80
C SER A 188 -13.92 -10.84 7.16
N SER A 189 -13.09 -10.28 6.27
CA SER A 189 -11.63 -10.17 6.44
C SER A 189 -11.21 -9.14 7.50
N GLY A 190 -12.14 -8.35 8.02
CA GLY A 190 -11.83 -7.22 8.89
C GLY A 190 -11.11 -7.60 10.19
N SER A 191 -11.36 -8.79 10.74
CA SER A 191 -10.71 -9.27 11.96
C SER A 191 -9.18 -9.33 11.84
N LEU A 192 -8.68 -9.71 10.66
CA LEU A 192 -7.25 -9.72 10.36
C LEU A 192 -6.67 -8.30 10.34
N TRP A 193 -7.39 -7.33 9.79
CA TRP A 193 -6.92 -5.94 9.65
C TRP A 193 -6.76 -5.25 11.01
N LYS A 194 -7.59 -5.60 11.99
CA LYS A 194 -7.47 -5.09 13.38
C LYS A 194 -6.15 -5.47 14.06
N THR A 195 -5.41 -6.44 13.53
CA THR A 195 -4.14 -6.87 14.10
C THR A 195 -2.96 -5.97 13.74
N ALA A 196 -3.16 -4.97 12.87
CA ALA A 196 -2.11 -4.07 12.38
C ALA A 196 -2.16 -2.69 13.08
N ASP A 197 -0.98 -2.11 13.28
CA ASP A 197 -0.79 -0.75 13.80
C ASP A 197 -0.81 0.28 12.66
N VAL A 198 -0.44 -0.15 11.45
CA VAL A 198 -0.49 0.67 10.24
C VAL A 198 -1.19 -0.11 9.13
N LEU A 199 -2.26 0.45 8.58
CA LEU A 199 -3.03 -0.12 7.48
C LEU A 199 -2.88 0.74 6.23
N VAL A 200 -2.57 0.11 5.09
CA VAL A 200 -2.47 0.77 3.79
C VAL A 200 -3.38 0.04 2.80
N PHE A 201 -4.53 0.64 2.52
CA PHE A 201 -5.54 0.09 1.63
C PHE A 201 -5.34 0.55 0.19
N ASN A 202 -5.69 -0.28 -0.78
CA ASN A 202 -5.87 0.12 -2.18
C ASN A 202 -6.96 -0.73 -2.83
N SER A 203 -7.81 -0.11 -3.63
CA SER A 203 -8.80 -0.83 -4.42
C SER A 203 -9.17 -0.04 -5.66
N TRP A 204 -8.92 -0.60 -6.86
CA TRP A 204 -9.48 -0.12 -8.14
C TRP A 204 -9.14 -1.02 -9.33
N HIS A 205 -7.90 -1.53 -9.43
CA HIS A 205 -7.41 -2.13 -10.68
C HIS A 205 -8.28 -3.29 -11.17
N TRP A 206 -8.84 -4.05 -10.22
CA TRP A 206 -9.66 -5.23 -10.50
C TRP A 206 -11.13 -4.94 -10.76
N TRP A 207 -11.64 -3.75 -10.43
CA TRP A 207 -13.04 -3.39 -10.65
C TRP A 207 -13.40 -3.28 -12.12
N LEU A 208 -12.40 -3.03 -12.98
CA LEU A 208 -12.59 -2.88 -14.42
C LEU A 208 -12.45 -4.22 -15.18
N HIS A 209 -12.25 -5.34 -14.49
CA HIS A 209 -12.17 -6.65 -15.15
C HIS A 209 -13.56 -7.18 -15.52
N THR A 210 -13.71 -7.58 -16.78
CA THR A 210 -14.89 -8.22 -17.33
C THR A 210 -14.58 -9.66 -17.77
N ASP A 211 -15.63 -10.39 -18.14
CA ASP A 211 -15.54 -11.71 -18.77
C ASP A 211 -14.73 -12.71 -17.93
N ARG A 212 -13.78 -13.42 -18.56
CA ARG A 212 -12.93 -14.44 -17.92
C ARG A 212 -12.10 -13.91 -16.74
N LYS A 213 -11.88 -12.60 -16.64
CA LYS A 213 -11.12 -11.99 -15.54
C LYS A 213 -12.01 -11.52 -14.40
N GLN A 214 -13.32 -11.55 -14.55
CA GLN A 214 -14.26 -11.14 -13.52
C GLN A 214 -14.30 -12.19 -12.39
N PRO A 215 -14.01 -11.81 -11.14
CA PRO A 215 -13.98 -12.74 -10.02
C PRO A 215 -15.36 -13.03 -9.40
N TRP A 216 -16.44 -12.45 -9.91
CA TRP A 216 -17.82 -12.69 -9.47
C TRP A 216 -18.73 -13.05 -10.65
N ASP A 217 -19.82 -13.75 -10.34
CA ASP A 217 -20.86 -14.17 -11.30
C ASP A 217 -22.18 -13.39 -11.06
N ALA A 218 -22.35 -12.81 -9.87
CA ALA A 218 -23.42 -11.87 -9.51
C ALA A 218 -22.94 -10.86 -8.45
N ILE A 219 -23.67 -9.74 -8.31
CA ILE A 219 -23.42 -8.69 -7.31
C ILE A 219 -24.65 -8.55 -6.41
N MET A 220 -24.41 -8.48 -5.11
CA MET A 220 -25.43 -8.34 -4.07
C MET A 220 -25.22 -7.05 -3.28
N SER A 221 -26.28 -6.25 -3.13
CA SER A 221 -26.35 -5.08 -2.25
C SER A 221 -27.66 -5.15 -1.46
N GLY A 222 -27.56 -5.21 -0.14
CA GLY A 222 -28.65 -5.54 0.77
C GLY A 222 -29.26 -6.89 0.41
N ASN A 223 -30.56 -6.88 0.11
CA ASN A 223 -31.33 -8.06 -0.28
C ASN A 223 -31.48 -8.21 -1.80
N VAL A 224 -30.91 -7.30 -2.59
CA VAL A 224 -31.02 -7.31 -4.05
C VAL A 224 -29.78 -7.95 -4.65
N THR A 225 -29.99 -8.99 -5.46
CA THR A 225 -28.94 -9.64 -6.25
C THR A 225 -29.20 -9.39 -7.72
N VAL A 226 -28.20 -8.88 -8.43
CA VAL A 226 -28.23 -8.64 -9.87
C VAL A 226 -27.10 -9.40 -10.54
N LYS A 227 -27.30 -9.77 -11.81
CA LYS A 227 -26.25 -10.43 -12.62
C LYS A 227 -25.00 -9.55 -12.71
N ASP A 228 -25.21 -8.25 -12.90
CA ASP A 228 -24.12 -7.30 -12.95
C ASP A 228 -24.58 -5.88 -12.57
N MET A 229 -23.62 -5.00 -12.31
CA MET A 229 -23.84 -3.61 -11.90
C MET A 229 -22.79 -2.70 -12.54
N ASP A 230 -23.16 -1.42 -12.75
CA ASP A 230 -22.20 -0.38 -13.11
C ASP A 230 -21.00 -0.38 -12.13
N ARG A 231 -19.78 -0.27 -12.67
CA ARG A 231 -18.55 -0.41 -11.88
C ARG A 231 -18.33 0.71 -10.90
N LEU A 232 -18.73 1.94 -11.24
CA LEU A 232 -18.61 3.08 -10.34
C LEU A 232 -19.63 2.97 -9.21
N VAL A 233 -20.86 2.54 -9.52
CA VAL A 233 -21.90 2.32 -8.50
C VAL A 233 -21.49 1.19 -7.54
N ALA A 234 -20.98 0.07 -8.06
CA ALA A 234 -20.52 -1.03 -7.23
C ALA A 234 -19.32 -0.63 -6.36
N TYR A 235 -18.37 0.11 -6.94
CA TYR A 235 -17.21 0.64 -6.24
C TYR A 235 -17.61 1.59 -5.11
N GLU A 236 -18.48 2.57 -5.39
CA GLU A 236 -18.97 3.53 -4.41
C GLU A 236 -19.62 2.82 -3.21
N LYS A 237 -20.52 1.87 -3.46
CA LYS A 237 -21.16 1.07 -2.40
C LYS A 237 -20.14 0.31 -1.55
N ALA A 238 -19.22 -0.41 -2.16
CA ALA A 238 -18.19 -1.15 -1.41
C ALA A 238 -17.27 -0.22 -0.62
N MET A 239 -16.90 0.93 -1.18
CA MET A 239 -16.08 1.92 -0.49
C MET A 239 -16.81 2.56 0.69
N MET A 240 -18.12 2.78 0.59
CA MET A 240 -18.95 3.23 1.72
C MET A 240 -19.02 2.18 2.82
N THR A 241 -19.18 0.90 2.46
CA THR A 241 -19.10 -0.22 3.42
C THR A 241 -17.75 -0.28 4.12
N TRP A 242 -16.66 -0.16 3.36
CA TRP A 242 -15.31 -0.14 3.92
C TRP A 242 -15.07 1.06 4.85
N ALA A 243 -15.48 2.26 4.45
CA ALA A 243 -15.32 3.47 5.27
C ALA A 243 -16.08 3.33 6.60
N LYS A 244 -17.35 2.90 6.54
CA LYS A 244 -18.15 2.61 7.75
C LYS A 244 -17.50 1.54 8.62
N TRP A 245 -16.92 0.51 8.02
CA TRP A 245 -16.20 -0.51 8.78
C TRP A 245 -15.00 0.08 9.51
N ILE A 246 -14.20 0.95 8.85
CA ILE A 246 -13.07 1.63 9.49
C ILE A 246 -13.54 2.44 10.70
N ASP A 247 -14.54 3.31 10.52
CA ASP A 247 -15.07 4.17 11.59
C ASP A 247 -15.57 3.38 12.80
N GLN A 248 -16.13 2.19 12.58
CA GLN A 248 -16.69 1.35 13.63
C GLN A 248 -15.68 0.43 14.31
N ASN A 249 -14.55 0.14 13.67
CA ASN A 249 -13.67 -0.96 14.07
C ASN A 249 -12.22 -0.56 14.35
N ILE A 250 -11.81 0.64 13.95
CA ILE A 250 -10.43 1.11 14.07
C ILE A 250 -10.38 2.33 14.98
N ASP A 251 -9.53 2.25 16.00
CA ASP A 251 -9.23 3.37 16.89
C ASP A 251 -8.08 4.22 16.27
N PRO A 252 -8.35 5.44 15.79
CA PRO A 252 -7.35 6.26 15.10
C PRO A 252 -6.22 6.74 16.03
N SER A 253 -6.39 6.64 17.36
CA SER A 253 -5.33 6.93 18.33
C SER A 253 -4.26 5.81 18.34
N LYS A 254 -4.66 4.57 18.03
CA LYS A 254 -3.80 3.38 18.05
C LYS A 254 -3.31 2.97 16.67
N THR A 255 -4.22 2.93 15.70
CA THR A 255 -3.94 2.44 14.35
C THR A 255 -3.97 3.59 13.36
N LYS A 256 -2.98 3.64 12.46
CA LYS A 256 -2.96 4.62 11.37
C LYS A 256 -3.46 3.96 10.09
N VAL A 257 -4.41 4.62 9.44
CA VAL A 257 -5.04 4.14 8.21
C VAL A 257 -4.64 5.06 7.06
N PHE A 258 -4.28 4.47 5.94
CA PHE A 258 -4.01 5.15 4.69
C PHE A 258 -4.78 4.48 3.57
N PHE A 259 -5.37 5.25 2.66
CA PHE A 259 -5.95 4.71 1.44
C PHE A 259 -5.22 5.23 0.21
N GLN A 260 -4.52 4.35 -0.51
CA GLN A 260 -3.89 4.66 -1.77
C GLN A 260 -4.95 4.83 -2.88
N GLY A 261 -5.21 6.08 -3.25
CA GLY A 261 -6.00 6.43 -4.43
C GLY A 261 -5.26 6.16 -5.74
N GLN A 262 -6.04 6.04 -6.82
CA GLN A 262 -5.50 5.89 -8.16
C GLN A 262 -5.27 7.25 -8.82
N GLY A 263 -4.10 7.41 -9.44
CA GLY A 263 -3.81 8.55 -10.30
C GLY A 263 -4.09 8.21 -11.76
N ASN A 264 -4.80 9.08 -12.49
CA ASN A 264 -4.85 8.99 -13.95
C ASN A 264 -3.48 9.43 -14.53
N GLY A 265 -2.70 8.47 -15.05
CA GLY A 265 -1.68 8.68 -16.10
C GLY A 265 -0.42 9.50 -15.76
N ARG A 266 0.73 8.92 -16.13
CA ARG A 266 2.09 9.47 -16.38
C ARG A 266 2.80 10.39 -15.36
N ASN A 267 2.14 11.11 -14.44
CA ASN A 267 2.83 12.15 -13.67
C ASN A 267 2.30 12.44 -12.24
N LYS A 268 1.77 11.47 -11.48
CA LYS A 268 1.32 11.75 -10.09
C LYS A 268 1.59 10.64 -9.08
N VAL A 269 1.94 11.04 -7.86
CA VAL A 269 2.05 10.20 -6.67
C VAL A 269 0.65 9.82 -6.18
N ALA A 270 0.47 8.57 -5.79
CA ALA A 270 -0.80 8.07 -5.27
C ALA A 270 -1.25 8.89 -4.05
N LYS A 271 -2.50 9.37 -4.07
CA LYS A 271 -3.08 10.17 -2.99
C LYS A 271 -3.42 9.24 -1.83
N ALA A 272 -2.84 9.45 -0.65
CA ALA A 272 -3.35 8.81 0.56
C ALA A 272 -4.55 9.66 1.03
N VAL A 273 -5.74 9.08 1.08
CA VAL A 273 -6.85 9.68 1.85
C VAL A 273 -6.64 9.25 3.29
N ALA A 274 -6.48 10.23 4.18
CA ALA A 274 -6.43 10.07 5.62
C ALA A 274 -7.85 10.11 6.18
#